data_AF-A0A817ADG9-F1
#
_entry.id   AF-A0A817ADG9-F1
#
_cell.length_a   1.000
_cell.length_b   1.000
_cell.length_c   1.000
_cell.angle_alpha   90.00
_cell.angle_beta   90.00
_cell.angle_gamma   90.00
#
_symmetry.space_group_name_H-M   'P 1'
#
loop_
_entity.id
_entity.type
_entity.pdbx_description
1 polymer ?
#
loop_
_entity_poly.entity_id
_entity_poly.type
_entity_poly.pdbx_seq_one_letter_code
_entity_poly.pdbx_strand_id
1 'polypeptide(L)'
;LHEKAPCMGANKTQHLLQDNDVNFWGDDIWPGNSPDLNVAECIGSIIKDEVETQMLSETEYNRYHEDTLKMHVENVLTSMEDDTELFETLLCSYPSRLSAVKNTNGRHTEYRLYSLTKEKLFCNTFSSSIT
;
A
#
# COMPACT_ATOMS: atom_id res chain seq x y z
N LEU A 1 -6.87 -8.05 5.26
CA LEU A 1 -7.46 -7.53 4.01
C LEU A 1 -6.69 -8.14 2.84
N HIS A 2 -7.33 -8.77 1.87
CA HIS A 2 -6.65 -9.34 0.70
C HIS A 2 -7.54 -9.27 -0.54
N GLU A 3 -6.93 -9.42 -1.72
CA GLU A 3 -7.65 -9.46 -2.99
C GLU A 3 -8.43 -10.77 -3.20
N LYS A 4 -9.32 -10.78 -4.19
CA LYS A 4 -10.14 -11.95 -4.57
C LYS A 4 -9.40 -12.94 -5.49
N ALA A 5 -8.10 -13.12 -5.30
CA ALA A 5 -7.35 -14.09 -6.09
C ALA A 5 -7.87 -15.51 -5.83
N PRO A 6 -7.99 -16.40 -6.85
CA PRO A 6 -8.57 -17.73 -6.68
C PRO A 6 -7.90 -18.59 -5.60
N CYS A 7 -6.60 -18.40 -5.36
CA CYS A 7 -5.86 -19.09 -4.31
C CYS A 7 -6.31 -18.69 -2.89
N MET A 8 -6.86 -17.49 -2.71
CA MET A 8 -7.38 -17.02 -1.42
C MET A 8 -8.66 -17.75 -1.04
N GLY A 9 -9.50 -18.13 -2.02
CA GLY A 9 -10.74 -18.89 -1.81
C GLY A 9 -10.58 -20.41 -1.76
N ALA A 10 -9.37 -20.95 -1.92
CA ALA A 10 -9.14 -22.39 -1.92
C ALA A 10 -9.36 -22.99 -0.52
N ASN A 11 -10.00 -24.17 -0.45
CA ASN A 11 -10.35 -24.83 0.83
C ASN A 11 -9.18 -24.94 1.81
N LYS A 12 -7.96 -25.24 1.32
CA LYS A 12 -6.78 -25.33 2.18
C LYS A 12 -6.38 -23.98 2.78
N THR A 13 -6.45 -22.91 1.99
CA THR A 13 -6.19 -21.53 2.46
C THR A 13 -7.24 -21.12 3.48
N GLN A 14 -8.51 -21.43 3.20
CA GLN A 14 -9.64 -21.13 4.08
C GLN A 14 -9.54 -21.86 5.43
N HIS A 15 -9.23 -23.16 5.43
CA HIS A 15 -8.99 -23.91 6.67
C HIS A 15 -7.80 -23.35 7.45
N LEU A 16 -6.68 -23.01 6.77
CA LEU A 16 -5.53 -22.41 7.44
C LEU A 16 -5.88 -21.09 8.15
N LEU A 17 -6.69 -20.25 7.53
CA LEU A 17 -7.13 -18.99 8.14
C LEU A 17 -8.06 -19.22 9.33
N GLN A 18 -8.98 -20.19 9.23
CA GLN A 18 -9.88 -20.58 10.31
C GLN A 18 -9.12 -21.18 11.51
N ASP A 19 -8.16 -22.07 11.25
CA ASP A 19 -7.34 -22.72 12.28
C ASP A 19 -6.47 -21.73 13.08
N ASN A 20 -6.23 -20.52 12.53
CA ASN A 20 -5.45 -19.46 13.15
C ASN A 20 -6.31 -18.27 13.62
N ASP A 21 -7.64 -18.43 13.71
CA ASP A 21 -8.58 -17.39 14.14
C ASP A 21 -8.46 -16.06 13.36
N VAL A 22 -8.08 -16.13 12.07
CA VAL A 22 -7.93 -14.96 11.22
C VAL A 22 -9.27 -14.62 10.58
N ASN A 23 -9.90 -13.55 11.08
CA ASN A 23 -11.08 -12.97 10.44
C ASN A 23 -10.68 -12.14 9.22
N PHE A 24 -11.16 -12.52 8.04
CA PHE A 24 -10.94 -11.78 6.80
C PHE A 24 -12.28 -11.37 6.17
N TRP A 25 -12.22 -10.38 5.28
CA TRP A 25 -13.37 -9.97 4.50
C TRP A 25 -13.58 -10.95 3.36
N GLY A 26 -14.67 -11.70 3.45
CA GLY A 26 -15.09 -12.63 2.43
C GLY A 26 -15.59 -11.94 1.15
N ASP A 27 -16.07 -12.76 0.24
CA ASP A 27 -16.55 -12.29 -1.06
C ASP A 27 -17.75 -11.35 -0.98
N ASP A 28 -18.44 -11.33 0.16
CA ASP A 28 -19.57 -10.47 0.49
C ASP A 28 -19.15 -9.03 0.86
N ILE A 29 -17.90 -8.83 1.30
CA ILE A 29 -17.44 -7.53 1.80
C ILE A 29 -16.43 -6.87 0.85
N TRP A 30 -15.47 -7.61 0.30
CA TRP A 30 -14.44 -7.00 -0.56
C TRP A 30 -14.89 -6.93 -2.03
N PRO A 31 -14.90 -5.75 -2.69
CA PRO A 31 -15.24 -5.67 -4.11
C PRO A 31 -14.14 -6.27 -5.00
N GLY A 32 -14.54 -6.92 -6.09
CA GLY A 32 -13.61 -7.35 -7.13
C GLY A 32 -13.11 -6.15 -7.93
N ASN A 33 -11.86 -6.21 -8.43
CA ASN A 33 -11.23 -5.14 -9.23
C ASN A 33 -11.12 -3.78 -8.52
N SER A 34 -10.86 -3.76 -7.21
CA SER A 34 -10.73 -2.52 -6.42
C SER A 34 -9.33 -2.37 -5.78
N PRO A 35 -8.26 -2.24 -6.59
CA PRO A 35 -6.92 -2.01 -6.07
C PRO A 35 -6.80 -0.64 -5.36
N ASP A 36 -7.65 0.34 -5.72
CA ASP A 36 -7.70 1.67 -5.10
C ASP A 36 -8.13 1.64 -3.62
N LEU A 37 -8.91 0.62 -3.23
CA LEU A 37 -9.25 0.36 -1.84
C LEU A 37 -8.16 -0.41 -1.10
N ASN A 38 -7.28 -1.14 -1.79
CA ASN A 38 -6.23 -1.93 -1.15
C ASN A 38 -5.05 -1.04 -0.73
N VAL A 39 -4.89 -0.83 0.57
CA VAL A 39 -3.76 -0.08 1.13
C VAL A 39 -2.41 -0.76 0.82
N ALA A 40 -2.38 -2.08 0.60
CA ALA A 40 -1.16 -2.78 0.22
C ALA A 40 -0.65 -2.40 -1.18
N GLU A 41 -1.53 -2.07 -2.15
CA GLU A 41 -1.13 -1.61 -3.50
C GLU A 41 -0.38 -0.27 -3.43
N CYS A 42 -0.77 0.54 -2.45
CA CYS A 42 -0.12 1.80 -2.14
C CYS A 42 1.30 1.61 -1.59
N ILE A 43 1.49 0.65 -0.68
CA ILE A 43 2.83 0.28 -0.18
C ILE A 43 3.68 -0.30 -1.30
N GLY A 44 3.12 -1.19 -2.14
CA GLY A 44 3.82 -1.76 -3.29
C GLY A 44 4.33 -0.70 -4.27
N SER A 45 3.55 0.37 -4.48
CA SER A 45 3.99 1.50 -5.32
C SER A 45 5.15 2.27 -4.70
N ILE A 46 5.13 2.52 -3.39
CA ILE A 46 6.23 3.19 -2.67
C ILE A 46 7.51 2.35 -2.75
N ILE A 47 7.41 1.05 -2.43
CA ILE A 47 8.55 0.13 -2.49
C ILE A 47 9.13 0.12 -3.91
N LYS A 48 8.28 0.04 -4.93
CA LYS A 48 8.72 0.05 -6.33
C LYS A 48 9.50 1.33 -6.65
N ASP A 49 8.99 2.50 -6.29
CA ASP A 49 9.63 3.78 -6.62
C ASP A 49 10.98 3.95 -5.89
N GLU A 50 11.08 3.48 -4.65
CA GLU A 50 12.34 3.49 -3.89
C GLU A 50 13.36 2.49 -4.43
N VAL A 51 12.93 1.25 -4.73
CA VAL A 51 13.80 0.25 -5.37
C VAL A 51 14.28 0.75 -6.73
N GLU A 52 13.39 1.34 -7.54
CA GLU A 52 13.76 1.91 -8.84
C GLU A 52 14.81 3.03 -8.67
N THR A 53 14.68 3.87 -7.66
CA THR A 53 15.66 4.91 -7.33
C THR A 53 17.03 4.31 -6.98
N GLN A 54 17.07 3.23 -6.19
CA GLN A 54 18.32 2.55 -5.87
C GLN A 54 18.93 1.84 -7.10
N MET A 55 18.11 1.18 -7.91
CA MET A 55 18.58 0.52 -9.13
C MET A 55 19.15 1.49 -10.16
N LEU A 56 18.62 2.71 -10.23
CA LEU A 56 19.15 3.77 -11.11
C LEU A 56 20.49 4.33 -10.62
N SER A 57 20.81 4.23 -9.34
CA SER A 57 22.10 4.67 -8.78
C SER A 57 23.21 3.60 -8.89
N GLU A 58 22.83 2.34 -9.14
CA GLU A 58 23.78 1.24 -9.35
C GLU A 58 24.64 1.41 -10.60
N THR A 59 25.88 0.92 -10.53
CA THR A 59 26.80 0.91 -11.67
C THR A 59 26.35 -0.13 -12.72
N GLU A 60 26.61 0.16 -14.02
CA GLU A 60 26.07 -0.62 -15.15
C GLU A 60 26.38 -2.13 -15.08
N TYR A 61 27.49 -2.53 -14.47
CA TYR A 61 27.91 -3.93 -14.40
C TYR A 61 27.03 -4.77 -13.45
N ASN A 62 26.58 -4.21 -12.32
CA ASN A 62 25.78 -4.94 -11.33
C ASN A 62 24.28 -4.68 -11.44
N ARG A 63 23.87 -3.59 -12.12
CA ARG A 63 22.48 -3.11 -12.16
C ARG A 63 21.44 -4.17 -12.58
N TYR A 64 21.78 -5.10 -13.46
CA TYR A 64 20.81 -6.06 -14.00
C TYR A 64 20.85 -7.44 -13.34
N HIS A 65 21.55 -7.58 -12.21
CA HIS A 65 21.62 -8.84 -11.47
C HIS A 65 20.44 -9.01 -10.51
N GLU A 66 19.91 -10.24 -10.45
CA GLU A 66 18.83 -10.60 -9.52
C GLU A 66 19.24 -10.36 -8.06
N ASP A 67 20.50 -10.64 -7.70
CA ASP A 67 21.01 -10.44 -6.34
C ASP A 67 21.03 -8.95 -5.95
N THR A 68 21.34 -8.07 -6.89
CA THR A 68 21.28 -6.62 -6.69
C THR A 68 19.84 -6.17 -6.47
N LEU A 69 18.89 -6.67 -7.28
CA LEU A 69 17.47 -6.39 -7.08
C LEU A 69 16.99 -6.86 -5.69
N LYS A 70 17.34 -8.10 -5.29
CA LYS A 70 16.97 -8.65 -3.97
C LYS A 70 17.53 -7.79 -2.83
N MET A 71 18.81 -7.44 -2.90
CA MET A 71 19.46 -6.58 -1.91
C MET A 71 18.73 -5.23 -1.78
N HIS A 72 18.36 -4.57 -2.87
CA HIS A 72 17.64 -3.30 -2.81
C HIS A 72 16.21 -3.45 -2.27
N VAL A 73 15.50 -4.53 -2.64
CA VAL A 73 14.18 -4.83 -2.09
C VAL A 73 14.27 -5.05 -0.57
N GLU A 74 15.24 -5.83 -0.11
CA GLU A 74 15.49 -6.05 1.32
C GLU A 74 15.83 -4.74 2.04
N ASN A 75 16.73 -3.93 1.48
CA ASN A 75 17.11 -2.64 2.07
C ASN A 75 15.92 -1.69 2.22
N VAL A 76 15.07 -1.59 1.18
CA VAL A 76 13.84 -0.77 1.24
C VAL A 76 12.91 -1.30 2.33
N LEU A 77 12.60 -2.60 2.32
CA LEU A 77 11.73 -3.22 3.31
C LEU A 77 12.22 -3.01 4.75
N THR A 78 13.53 -3.19 5.00
CA THR A 78 14.13 -2.96 6.31
C THR A 78 14.08 -1.48 6.71
N SER A 79 14.30 -0.56 5.78
CA SER A 79 14.22 0.88 6.08
C SER A 79 12.80 1.33 6.46
N MET A 80 11.78 0.61 5.99
CA MET A 80 10.37 0.88 6.28
C MET A 80 9.83 0.15 7.50
N GLU A 81 10.58 -0.80 8.09
CA GLU A 81 10.10 -1.69 9.17
C GLU A 81 9.55 -0.91 10.37
N ASP A 82 10.23 0.18 10.73
CA ASP A 82 9.88 1.05 11.85
C ASP A 82 9.15 2.34 11.44
N ASP A 83 8.74 2.49 10.17
CA ASP A 83 8.01 3.67 9.68
C ASP A 83 6.52 3.59 10.06
N THR A 84 6.25 3.68 11.37
CA THR A 84 4.89 3.63 11.92
C THR A 84 4.03 4.77 11.39
N GLU A 85 4.61 5.94 11.13
CA GLU A 85 3.88 7.10 10.62
C GLU A 85 3.33 6.84 9.22
N LEU A 86 4.11 6.23 8.33
CA LEU A 86 3.66 5.82 7.01
C LEU A 86 2.49 4.85 7.11
N PHE A 87 2.63 3.77 7.89
CA PHE A 87 1.58 2.75 8.02
C PHE A 87 0.30 3.30 8.66
N GLU A 88 0.42 4.14 9.69
CA GLU A 88 -0.73 4.81 10.30
C GLU A 88 -1.41 5.75 9.31
N THR A 89 -0.64 6.56 8.58
CA THR A 89 -1.18 7.48 7.56
C THR A 89 -1.97 6.70 6.51
N LEU A 90 -1.42 5.59 6.04
CA LEU A 90 -2.01 4.68 5.08
C LEU A 90 -3.34 4.09 5.57
N LEU A 91 -3.39 3.60 6.81
CA LEU A 91 -4.59 3.02 7.39
C LEU A 91 -5.66 4.08 7.67
N CYS A 92 -5.27 5.23 8.23
CA CYS A 92 -6.15 6.37 8.48
C CYS A 92 -6.72 6.98 7.19
N SER A 93 -6.08 6.72 6.05
CA SER A 93 -6.55 7.14 4.72
C SER A 93 -7.82 6.40 4.27
N TYR A 94 -8.09 5.22 4.84
CA TYR A 94 -9.11 4.29 4.33
C TYR A 94 -10.56 4.85 4.31
N PRO A 95 -11.06 5.56 5.34
CA PRO A 95 -12.39 6.17 5.28
C PRO A 95 -12.54 7.21 4.16
N SER A 96 -11.46 7.95 3.84
CA SER A 96 -11.47 8.92 2.74
C SER A 96 -11.58 8.23 1.38
N ARG A 97 -10.94 7.06 1.20
CA ARG A 97 -11.04 6.24 -0.02
C ARG A 97 -12.47 5.76 -0.25
N LEU A 98 -13.11 5.23 0.79
CA LEU A 98 -14.51 4.81 0.74
C LEU A 98 -15.44 5.98 0.40
N SER A 99 -15.16 7.15 0.94
CA SER A 99 -15.94 8.37 0.65
C SER A 99 -15.77 8.80 -0.81
N ALA A 100 -14.55 8.72 -1.36
CA ALA A 100 -14.29 8.99 -2.76
C ALA A 100 -15.07 8.03 -3.68
N VAL A 101 -15.03 6.72 -3.40
CA VAL A 101 -15.77 5.70 -4.17
C VAL A 101 -17.28 5.94 -4.08
N LYS A 102 -17.78 6.34 -2.91
CA LYS A 102 -19.19 6.71 -2.74
C LYS A 102 -19.56 7.92 -3.62
N ASN A 103 -18.72 8.96 -3.63
CA ASN A 103 -18.95 10.18 -4.41
C ASN A 103 -18.88 9.94 -5.92
N THR A 104 -18.12 8.95 -6.36
CA THR A 104 -18.03 8.54 -7.77
C THR A 104 -19.05 7.48 -8.16
N ASN A 105 -19.99 7.12 -7.27
CA ASN A 105 -20.98 6.05 -7.45
C ASN A 105 -20.34 4.70 -7.83
N GLY A 106 -19.28 4.30 -7.13
CA GLY A 106 -18.59 3.03 -7.34
C GLY A 106 -17.64 3.01 -8.55
N ARG A 107 -17.37 4.16 -9.17
CA ARG A 107 -16.37 4.26 -10.25
C ARG A 107 -14.96 4.39 -9.67
N HIS A 108 -13.98 4.09 -10.51
CA HIS A 108 -12.56 4.22 -10.20
C HIS A 108 -12.22 5.56 -9.56
N THR A 109 -11.37 5.53 -8.53
CA THR A 109 -10.87 6.70 -7.84
C THR A 109 -9.36 6.85 -8.04
N GLU A 110 -8.89 8.09 -8.23
CA GLU A 110 -7.45 8.37 -8.23
C GLU A 110 -6.98 8.50 -6.78
N TYR A 111 -6.67 7.37 -6.15
CA TYR A 111 -6.04 7.34 -4.84
C TYR A 111 -4.59 6.87 -4.96
N ARG A 112 -3.64 7.82 -4.98
CA ARG A 112 -2.20 7.58 -4.88
C ARG A 112 -1.65 8.37 -3.70
N LEU A 113 -0.73 7.82 -2.90
CA LEU A 113 -0.13 8.55 -1.76
C LEU A 113 0.52 9.89 -2.11
N TYR A 114 0.87 10.11 -3.38
CA TYR A 114 1.32 11.40 -3.86
C TYR A 114 0.36 12.56 -3.57
N SER A 115 -0.95 12.32 -3.41
CA SER A 115 -1.89 13.34 -2.96
C SER A 115 -1.87 13.55 -1.43
N LEU A 116 -1.56 12.52 -0.64
CA LEU A 116 -1.45 12.60 0.83
C LEU A 116 -0.15 13.28 1.30
N THR A 117 0.97 13.08 0.60
CA THR A 117 2.23 13.79 0.91
C THR A 117 2.15 15.28 0.57
N LYS A 118 1.37 15.69 -0.45
CA LYS A 118 1.05 17.10 -0.70
C LYS A 118 0.08 17.69 0.33
N GLU A 119 -0.89 16.92 0.82
CA GLU A 119 -1.76 17.37 1.91
C GLU A 119 -1.03 17.48 3.26
N LYS A 120 -0.03 16.64 3.57
CA LYS A 120 0.85 16.86 4.74
C LYS A 120 1.66 18.16 4.64
N LEU A 121 2.08 18.56 3.44
CA LEU A 121 2.67 19.89 3.21
C LEU A 121 1.67 21.05 3.40
N PHE A 122 0.37 20.81 3.17
CA PHE A 122 -0.69 21.80 3.32
C PHE A 122 -1.24 21.90 4.76
N CYS A 123 -1.29 20.79 5.50
CA CYS A 123 -1.74 20.77 6.90
C CYS A 123 -0.66 21.28 7.86
N ASN A 124 0.64 21.02 7.60
CA ASN A 124 1.73 21.53 8.44
C ASN A 124 2.03 23.03 8.23
N THR A 125 1.46 23.67 7.21
CA THR A 125 1.61 25.12 6.98
C THR A 125 0.51 25.97 7.63
N PHE A 126 -0.54 25.37 8.21
CA PHE A 126 -1.65 26.11 8.85
C PHE A 126 -1.64 26.10 10.39
N SER A 127 -0.74 25.37 11.05
CA SER A 127 -0.73 25.26 12.52
C SER A 127 0.19 26.28 13.23
N SER A 128 0.85 27.19 12.52
CA SER A 128 1.85 28.12 13.12
C SER A 128 1.41 29.59 13.16
N SER A 129 0.12 29.91 13.06
CA SER A 129 -0.33 31.31 13.11
C SER A 129 -1.71 31.48 13.75
N ILE A 130 -1.87 31.03 14.99
CA ILE A 130 -2.83 31.63 15.94
C ILE A 130 -2.19 31.62 17.33
N THR A 131 -1.49 32.71 17.66
CA THR A 131 -1.30 33.19 19.05
C THR A 131 -1.54 34.69 19.04
#